data_AF-A0A659UCI3-F1
#
_entry.id   AF-A0A659UCI3-F1
#
_cell.length_a   1.000
_cell.length_b   1.000
_cell.length_c   1.000
_cell.angle_alpha   90.00
_cell.angle_beta   90.00
_cell.angle_gamma   90.00
#
_symmetry.space_group_name_H-M   'P 1'
#
loop_
_entity.id
_entity.type
_entity.pdbx_description
1 polymer ?
#
loop_
_entity_poly.entity_id
_entity_poly.type
_entity_poly.pdbx_seq_one_letter_code
_entity_poly.pdbx_strand_id
1 'polypeptide(L)'
;MLSFVLRRLGTMALTMLCLTMIVFFLINLEPNLKKLAISQTEMHTSAEQLEDWLINHGYRQNFFVRYGQWLGLLPKQPVTDPAT
;
A
#
# COMPACT_ATOMS: atom_id res chain seq x y z
N MET A 1 3.94 -38.10 -7.58
CA MET A 1 2.70 -37.38 -7.20
C MET A 1 2.98 -36.11 -6.41
N LEU A 2 3.71 -36.17 -5.28
CA LEU A 2 4.01 -34.99 -4.45
C LEU A 2 4.70 -33.83 -5.20
N SER A 3 5.72 -34.12 -6.01
CA SER A 3 6.43 -33.09 -6.79
C SER A 3 5.52 -32.38 -7.81
N PHE A 4 4.57 -33.10 -8.42
CA PHE A 4 3.59 -32.52 -9.33
C PHE A 4 2.65 -31.55 -8.60
N VAL A 5 2.16 -31.95 -7.43
CA VAL A 5 1.30 -31.11 -6.58
C VAL A 5 2.05 -29.86 -6.12
N LEU A 6 3.28 -30.01 -5.63
CA LEU A 6 4.11 -28.87 -5.20
C LEU A 6 4.39 -27.88 -6.34
N ARG A 7 4.73 -28.38 -7.53
CA ARG A 7 4.93 -27.51 -8.71
C ARG A 7 3.68 -26.73 -9.05
N ARG A 8 2.51 -27.37 -9.04
CA ARG A 8 1.23 -26.73 -9.36
C ARG A 8 0.81 -25.71 -8.31
N LEU A 9 0.94 -26.05 -7.03
CA LEU A 9 0.64 -25.11 -5.94
C LEU A 9 1.61 -23.93 -5.96
N GLY A 10 2.90 -24.18 -6.21
CA GLY A 10 3.90 -23.13 -6.34
C GLY A 10 3.61 -22.17 -7.49
N THR A 11 3.25 -22.68 -8.68
CA THR A 11 2.89 -21.80 -9.81
C THR A 11 1.62 -21.02 -9.52
N MET A 12 0.59 -21.63 -8.94
CA MET A 12 -0.63 -20.93 -8.54
C MET A 12 -0.35 -19.81 -7.54
N ALA A 13 0.39 -20.11 -6.47
CA ALA A 13 0.75 -19.12 -5.45
C ALA A 13 1.59 -17.98 -6.04
N LEU A 14 2.56 -18.29 -6.91
CA LEU A 14 3.37 -17.28 -7.59
C LEU A 14 2.51 -16.38 -8.49
N THR A 15 1.60 -16.96 -9.28
CA THR A 15 0.71 -16.16 -10.14
C THR A 15 -0.20 -15.25 -9.31
N MET A 16 -0.75 -15.75 -8.21
CA MET A 16 -1.55 -14.96 -7.28
C MET A 16 -0.73 -13.80 -6.70
N LEU A 17 0.49 -14.09 -6.22
CA LEU A 17 1.38 -13.06 -5.66
C LEU A 17 1.74 -11.97 -6.68
N CYS A 18 2.02 -12.37 -7.94
CA CYS A 18 2.29 -11.42 -9.01
C CYS A 18 1.07 -10.53 -9.30
N LEU A 19 -0.13 -11.13 -9.39
CA LEU A 19 -1.36 -10.39 -9.65
C LEU A 19 -1.69 -9.43 -8.50
N THR A 20 -1.54 -9.84 -7.24
CA THR A 20 -1.77 -8.95 -6.09
C THR A 20 -0.79 -7.78 -6.09
N MET A 21 0.48 -8.01 -6.43
CA MET A 21 1.48 -6.94 -6.54
C MET A 21 1.13 -5.95 -7.66
N ILE A 22 0.70 -6.43 -8.83
CA ILE A 22 0.31 -5.59 -9.95
C ILE A 22 -0.92 -4.74 -9.57
N VAL A 23 -1.98 -5.36 -9.04
CA VAL A 23 -3.18 -4.65 -8.62
C VAL A 23 -2.85 -3.63 -7.54
N PHE A 24 -2.05 -4.02 -6.55
CA PHE A 24 -1.60 -3.12 -5.49
C PHE A 24 -0.84 -1.92 -6.05
N PHE A 25 0.04 -2.12 -7.03
CA PHE A 25 0.73 -1.03 -7.71
C PHE A 25 -0.25 -0.08 -8.42
N LEU A 26 -1.19 -0.62 -9.20
CA LEU A 26 -2.16 0.17 -9.96
C LEU A 26 -3.06 1.04 -9.07
N ILE A 27 -3.55 0.50 -7.95
CA ILE A 27 -4.40 1.27 -7.03
C ILE A 27 -3.62 2.32 -6.22
N ASN A 28 -2.31 2.11 -6.02
CA ASN A 28 -1.44 3.00 -5.25
C ASN A 28 -0.62 3.98 -6.12
N LEU A 29 -0.99 4.16 -7.38
CA LEU A 29 -0.41 5.20 -8.24
C LEU A 29 -0.64 6.61 -7.67
N GLU A 30 0.31 7.52 -7.90
CA GLU A 30 0.27 8.92 -7.46
C GLU A 30 -1.08 9.63 -7.63
N PRO A 31 -1.73 9.62 -8.82
CA PRO A 31 -3.02 10.28 -9.00
C PRO A 31 -4.13 9.68 -8.12
N ASN A 32 -4.08 8.39 -7.80
CA ASN A 32 -5.07 7.74 -6.93
C ASN A 32 -4.83 8.10 -5.47
N LEU A 33 -3.56 8.16 -5.05
CA LEU A 33 -3.19 8.61 -3.71
C LEU A 33 -3.57 10.07 -3.47
N LYS A 34 -3.35 10.94 -4.47
CA LYS A 34 -3.76 12.34 -4.41
C LYS A 34 -5.28 12.48 -4.23
N LYS A 35 -6.05 11.71 -5.00
CA LYS A 35 -7.53 11.67 -4.87
C LYS A 35 -7.96 11.18 -3.49
N LEU A 36 -7.32 10.13 -2.99
CA LEU A 36 -7.57 9.61 -1.65
C LEU A 36 -7.32 10.69 -0.59
N ALA A 37 -6.16 11.35 -0.62
CA ALA A 37 -5.82 12.38 0.33
C ALA A 37 -6.85 13.53 0.29
N ILE A 38 -7.23 14.02 -0.90
CA ILE A 38 -8.24 15.07 -1.05
C ILE A 38 -9.58 14.65 -0.43
N SER A 39 -9.98 13.38 -0.59
CA SER A 39 -11.23 12.86 -0.02
C SER A 39 -11.23 12.74 1.50
N GLN A 40 -10.05 12.70 2.13
CA GLN A 40 -9.87 12.55 3.58
C GLN A 40 -9.57 13.88 4.28
N THR A 41 -9.21 14.91 3.53
CA THR A 41 -8.87 16.24 4.04
C THR A 41 -10.00 17.25 3.77
N GLU A 42 -9.88 18.48 4.29
CA GLU A 42 -10.87 19.54 4.05
C GLU A 42 -10.84 20.05 2.60
N MET A 43 -11.93 20.70 2.17
CA MET A 43 -12.10 21.23 0.81
C MET A 43 -11.02 22.23 0.36
N HIS A 44 -10.30 22.86 1.30
CA HIS A 44 -9.30 23.91 1.04
C HIS A 44 -7.89 23.51 1.50
N THR A 45 -7.58 22.21 1.43
CA THR A 45 -6.25 21.70 1.82
C THR A 45 -5.20 22.07 0.78
N SER A 46 -4.09 22.67 1.22
CA SER A 46 -2.98 23.04 0.34
C SER A 46 -2.24 21.80 -0.18
N ALA A 47 -1.44 21.95 -1.24
CA ALA A 47 -0.66 20.84 -1.79
C ALA A 47 0.37 20.28 -0.78
N GLU A 48 0.91 21.14 0.08
CA GLU A 48 1.86 20.78 1.14
C GLU A 48 1.17 19.96 2.22
N GLN A 49 0.00 20.40 2.69
CA GLN A 49 -0.80 19.64 3.67
C GLN A 49 -1.24 18.27 3.14
N LEU A 50 -1.50 18.17 1.84
CA LEU A 50 -1.82 16.91 1.19
C LEU A 50 -0.63 15.95 1.18
N GLU A 51 0.56 16.49 0.93
CA GLU A 51 1.81 15.73 0.95
C GLU A 51 2.13 15.25 2.37
N ASP A 52 2.00 16.11 3.37
CA ASP A 52 2.15 15.77 4.78
C ASP A 52 1.17 14.67 5.20
N TRP A 53 -0.09 14.75 4.75
CA TRP A 53 -1.07 13.70 4.99
C TRP A 53 -0.60 12.35 4.41
N LEU A 54 -0.07 12.34 3.18
CA LEU A 54 0.44 11.14 2.53
C LEU A 54 1.68 10.57 3.27
N ILE A 55 2.58 11.42 3.74
CA ILE A 55 3.76 11.03 4.53
C ILE A 55 3.31 10.41 5.85
N ASN A 56 2.48 11.12 6.60
CA ASN A 56 1.99 10.70 7.93
C ASN A 56 1.23 9.37 7.86
N HIS A 57 0.47 9.14 6.80
CA HIS A 57 -0.27 7.88 6.61
C HIS A 57 0.58 6.76 5.98
N GLY A 58 1.86 7.00 5.68
CA GLY A 58 2.81 6.01 5.19
C GLY A 58 2.74 5.74 3.69
N TYR A 59 2.07 6.58 2.91
CA TYR A 59 1.99 6.45 1.45
C TYR A 59 3.31 6.81 0.75
N ARG A 60 4.22 7.52 1.43
CA ARG A 60 5.59 7.82 0.94
C ARG A 60 6.66 6.79 1.33
N GLN A 61 6.27 5.74 2.05
CA GLN A 61 7.19 4.64 2.37
C GLN A 61 7.56 3.84 1.11
N ASN A 62 8.67 3.09 1.19
CA ASN A 62 9.08 2.16 0.15
C ASN A 62 7.91 1.23 -0.23
N PHE A 63 7.70 1.03 -1.54
CA PHE A 63 6.66 0.19 -2.10
C PHE A 63 6.58 -1.20 -1.43
N PHE A 64 7.72 -1.87 -1.20
CA PHE A 64 7.75 -3.20 -0.60
C PHE A 64 7.30 -3.19 0.86
N VAL A 65 7.61 -2.11 1.60
CA VAL A 65 7.16 -1.94 2.98
C VAL A 65 5.65 -1.76 3.01
N ARG A 66 5.11 -0.90 2.15
CA ARG A 66 3.65 -0.68 2.03
C ARG A 66 2.90 -1.95 1.64
N TYR A 67 3.46 -2.70 0.69
CA TYR A 67 2.91 -3.97 0.26
C TYR A 67 2.91 -5.02 1.38
N GLY A 68 4.02 -5.13 2.12
CA GLY A 68 4.13 -6.01 3.27
C GLY A 68 3.18 -5.64 4.42
N GLN A 69 2.99 -4.33 4.69
CA GLN A 69 2.00 -3.84 5.65
C GLN A 69 0.58 -4.17 5.22
N TRP A 70 0.25 -3.99 3.94
CA TRP A 70 -1.08 -4.32 3.40
C TRP A 70 -1.39 -5.82 3.45
N LEU A 71 -0.38 -6.67 3.21
CA LEU A 71 -0.49 -8.12 3.37
C LEU A 71 -0.57 -8.57 4.85
N GLY A 72 -0.35 -7.66 5.82
CA GLY A 72 -0.30 -8.00 7.24
C GLY A 72 1.00 -8.70 7.69
N LEU A 73 2.05 -8.66 6.86
CA LEU A 73 3.36 -9.26 7.16
C LEU A 73 4.29 -8.32 7.94
N LEU A 74 4.07 -7.01 7.82
CA LEU A 74 4.86 -5.98 8.50
C LEU A 74 3.95 -5.11 9.39
N PRO A 75 4.43 -4.67 10.57
CA PRO A 75 3.68 -3.75 11.39
C PRO A 75 3.55 -2.39 10.69
N LYS A 76 2.36 -1.80 10.78
CA LYS A 76 2.13 -0.40 10.38
C LYS A 76 2.33 0.50 11.60
N GLN A 77 3.19 1.50 11.47
CA GLN A 77 3.36 2.50 12.53
C GLN A 77 2.07 3.33 12.65
N PRO A 78 1.58 3.58 13.89
CA PRO A 78 0.44 4.46 14.10
C PRO A 78 0.78 5.88 13.68
N VAL A 79 -0.21 6.61 13.16
CA VAL A 79 -0.07 8.05 12.92
C VAL A 79 -0.02 8.72 14.29
N THR A 80 1.13 9.29 14.65
CA THR A 80 1.31 10.04 15.90
C THR A 80 1.04 11.51 15.64
N ASP A 81 0.06 12.08 16.34
CA ASP A 81 -0.15 13.52 16.37
C ASP A 81 0.85 14.15 17.35
N PRO A 82 1.75 15.04 16.90
CA PRO A 82 2.72 15.68 17.80
C PRO A 82 2.08 16.58 18.88
N ALA A 83 0.78 16.88 18.79
CA ALA A 83 0.06 17.71 19.75
C ALA A 83 -0.57 16.93 20.94
N THR A 84 -0.49 15.60 20.97
CA THR A 84 -1.00 14.73 22.05
C THR A 84 0.02 13.70 22.48
#